data_AF-A0A2P4NZG1-F1
#
_entry.id   AF-A0A2P4NZG1-F1
#
_cell.length_a   1.000
_cell.length_b   1.000
_cell.length_c   1.000
_cell.angle_alpha   90.00
_cell.angle_beta   90.00
_cell.angle_gamma   90.00
#
_symmetry.space_group_name_H-M   'P 1'
#
loop_
_entity.id
_entity.type
_entity.pdbx_description
1 polymer ?
#
loop_
_entity_poly.entity_id
_entity_poly.type
_entity_poly.pdbx_seq_one_letter_code
_entity_poly.pdbx_strand_id
1 'polypeptide(L)'
;MIEIVFGSIEKKVYNEIIDLMPEGISQVLFVVDKSFTTEEKIMLESYKRIIFETGILEYVTIIRNKFDDFSIKNECERDKKHVFEENEIITEIVKSCNNTIYINNPPIFTCDEDEIIVNRDIRKRSRAILLNYLEKECQEEYYKLENWDDLQSKIAGYSKLNKEFTEEVKKADNTIDADDLYISSDCLNPNSLSMLNKLQDDHKEEPIEGSSSKYYQECDGEPKSSPDTEEVYEILNTGIK
;
A
#
# COMPACT_ATOMS: atom_id res chain seq x y z
N MET A 1 31.45 -8.39 6.05
CA MET A 1 30.81 -9.73 6.12
C MET A 1 29.31 -9.61 6.29
N ILE A 2 28.83 -8.71 7.16
CA ILE A 2 27.40 -8.44 7.39
C ILE A 2 26.67 -7.93 6.12
N GLU A 3 27.27 -6.99 5.39
CA GLU A 3 26.69 -6.40 4.17
C GLU A 3 26.47 -7.41 3.02
N ILE A 4 27.36 -8.40 2.89
CA ILE A 4 27.24 -9.49 1.90
C ILE A 4 26.09 -10.44 2.26
N VAL A 5 25.86 -10.67 3.55
CA VAL A 5 24.76 -11.52 4.03
C VAL A 5 23.41 -10.82 3.80
N PHE A 6 23.32 -9.52 4.07
CA PHE A 6 22.09 -8.76 3.83
C PHE A 6 21.71 -8.70 2.34
N GLY A 7 22.65 -8.36 1.45
CA GLY A 7 22.36 -8.34 0.00
C GLY A 7 21.97 -9.71 -0.57
N SER A 8 22.48 -10.81 0.03
CA SER A 8 22.08 -12.17 -0.37
C SER A 8 20.67 -12.54 0.11
N ILE A 9 20.23 -12.02 1.26
CA ILE A 9 18.88 -12.24 1.78
C ILE A 9 17.87 -11.45 0.96
N GLU A 10 18.14 -10.17 0.66
CA GLU A 10 17.26 -9.33 -0.16
C GLU A 10 17.06 -9.91 -1.56
N LYS A 11 18.15 -10.32 -2.22
CA LYS A 11 18.08 -11.00 -3.52
C LYS A 11 17.23 -12.25 -3.47
N LYS A 12 17.38 -13.07 -2.42
CA LYS A 12 16.62 -14.32 -2.27
C LYS A 12 15.13 -14.03 -2.12
N VAL A 13 14.76 -13.11 -1.23
CA VAL A 13 13.35 -12.72 -1.02
C VAL A 13 12.76 -12.15 -2.31
N TYR A 14 13.50 -11.30 -3.03
CA TYR A 14 13.02 -10.71 -4.27
C TYR A 14 12.80 -11.74 -5.38
N ASN A 15 13.71 -12.69 -5.53
CA ASN A 15 13.53 -13.77 -6.50
C ASN A 15 12.35 -14.68 -6.15
N GLU A 16 12.13 -14.97 -4.86
CA GLU A 16 10.94 -15.72 -4.41
C GLU A 16 9.65 -14.97 -4.75
N ILE A 17 9.62 -13.65 -4.62
CA ILE A 17 8.46 -12.80 -5.03
C ILE A 17 8.22 -12.90 -6.54
N ILE A 18 9.26 -12.88 -7.37
CA ILE A 18 9.13 -13.06 -8.83
C ILE A 18 8.55 -14.44 -9.14
N ASP A 19 9.05 -15.48 -8.48
CA ASP A 19 8.61 -16.86 -8.70
C ASP A 19 7.13 -17.07 -8.29
N LEU A 20 6.63 -16.29 -7.32
CA LEU A 20 5.22 -16.30 -6.90
C LEU A 20 4.28 -15.57 -7.87
N MET A 21 4.81 -14.68 -8.72
CA MET A 21 4.03 -13.89 -9.67
C MET A 21 4.64 -13.95 -11.08
N PRO A 22 4.74 -15.15 -11.69
CA PRO A 22 5.42 -15.32 -12.98
C PRO A 22 4.68 -14.62 -14.13
N GLU A 23 3.35 -14.45 -14.01
CA GLU A 23 2.52 -13.67 -14.93
C GLU A 23 2.73 -12.16 -14.77
N GLY A 24 3.32 -11.70 -13.67
CA GLY A 24 3.50 -10.29 -13.36
C GLY A 24 2.37 -9.69 -12.53
N ILE A 25 2.40 -8.37 -12.38
CA ILE A 25 1.49 -7.61 -11.53
C ILE A 25 0.48 -6.90 -12.42
N SER A 26 -0.81 -7.19 -12.26
CA SER A 26 -1.87 -6.46 -12.97
C SER A 26 -2.18 -5.12 -12.34
N GLN A 27 -2.06 -5.02 -11.01
CA GLN A 27 -2.40 -3.81 -10.28
C GLN A 27 -1.72 -3.78 -8.90
N VAL A 28 -1.30 -2.59 -8.48
CA VAL A 28 -0.82 -2.28 -7.14
C VAL A 28 -1.78 -1.32 -6.48
N LEU A 29 -2.36 -1.70 -5.33
CA LEU A 29 -3.19 -0.81 -4.52
C LEU A 29 -2.33 -0.16 -3.44
N PHE A 30 -1.99 1.11 -3.61
CA PHE A 30 -1.19 1.87 -2.66
C PHE A 30 -2.09 2.65 -1.69
N VAL A 31 -2.22 2.18 -0.45
CA VAL A 31 -3.19 2.72 0.53
C VAL A 31 -2.60 3.90 1.30
N VAL A 32 -3.33 5.02 1.30
CA VAL A 32 -2.97 6.28 1.98
C VAL A 32 -4.07 6.66 2.97
N ASP A 33 -3.77 6.52 4.26
CA ASP A 33 -4.70 6.84 5.36
C ASP A 33 -4.57 8.30 5.83
N LYS A 34 -3.40 8.91 5.67
CA LYS A 34 -3.03 10.25 6.16
C LYS A 34 -2.06 10.91 5.18
N SER A 35 -1.77 12.19 5.38
CA SER A 35 -0.70 12.88 4.66
C SER A 35 0.66 12.23 4.89
N PHE A 36 1.49 12.25 3.85
CA PHE A 36 2.85 11.73 3.90
C PHE A 36 3.70 12.48 4.94
N THR A 37 4.36 11.70 5.79
CA THR A 37 5.36 12.16 6.75
C THR A 37 6.61 12.67 6.03
N THR A 38 7.47 13.39 6.75
CA THR A 38 8.76 13.87 6.21
C THR A 38 9.66 12.71 5.78
N GLU A 39 9.68 11.61 6.54
CA GLU A 39 10.46 10.41 6.21
C GLU A 39 9.98 9.76 4.91
N GLU A 40 8.67 9.58 4.74
CA GLU A 40 8.09 9.04 3.51
C GLU A 40 8.38 9.93 2.30
N LYS A 41 8.33 11.26 2.47
CA LYS A 41 8.70 12.22 1.43
C LYS A 41 10.16 12.08 0.99
N ILE A 42 11.08 11.96 1.95
CA ILE A 42 12.51 11.77 1.67
C ILE A 42 12.75 10.45 0.94
N MET A 43 12.04 9.39 1.34
CA MET A 43 12.15 8.08 0.70
C MET A 43 11.65 8.13 -0.76
N LEU A 44 10.46 8.70 -0.99
CA LEU A 44 9.91 8.84 -2.35
C LEU A 44 10.82 9.68 -3.24
N GLU A 45 11.42 10.74 -2.71
CA GLU A 45 12.38 11.56 -3.47
C GLU A 45 13.63 10.76 -3.84
N SER A 46 14.17 10.01 -2.89
CA SER A 46 15.38 9.20 -3.09
C SER A 46 15.20 8.12 -4.17
N TYR A 47 13.99 7.55 -4.26
CA TYR A 47 13.66 6.51 -5.24
C TYR A 47 12.92 7.02 -6.46
N LYS A 48 12.62 8.32 -6.55
CA LYS A 48 11.82 8.93 -7.62
C LYS A 48 12.22 8.40 -8.98
N ARG A 49 13.49 8.54 -9.34
CA ARG A 49 13.99 8.15 -10.65
C ARG A 49 13.76 6.66 -10.98
N ILE A 50 13.99 5.77 -10.02
CA ILE A 50 13.78 4.32 -10.21
C ILE A 50 12.28 4.03 -10.38
N ILE A 51 11.44 4.64 -9.54
CA ILE A 51 9.99 4.47 -9.58
C ILE A 51 9.43 4.91 -10.95
N PHE A 52 9.91 6.04 -11.49
CA PHE A 52 9.49 6.53 -12.79
C PHE A 52 10.01 5.65 -13.95
N GLU A 53 11.27 5.28 -13.94
CA GLU A 53 11.88 4.56 -15.06
C GLU A 53 11.47 3.09 -15.16
N THR A 54 10.99 2.50 -14.06
CA THR A 54 10.43 1.15 -14.09
C THR A 54 9.08 1.11 -14.79
N GLY A 55 8.32 2.21 -14.83
CA GLY A 55 6.97 2.23 -15.40
C GLY A 55 5.90 1.58 -14.51
N ILE A 56 6.27 1.15 -13.29
CA ILE A 56 5.34 0.52 -12.34
C ILE A 56 4.13 1.40 -12.01
N LEU A 57 4.28 2.73 -12.08
CA LEU A 57 3.22 3.68 -11.72
C LEU A 57 1.96 3.54 -12.58
N GLU A 58 2.08 3.09 -13.84
CA GLU A 58 0.93 2.81 -14.72
C GLU A 58 0.02 1.70 -14.16
N TYR A 59 0.56 0.87 -13.27
CA TYR A 59 -0.14 -0.22 -12.59
C TYR A 59 -0.54 0.14 -11.16
N VAL A 60 -0.16 1.32 -10.65
CA VAL A 60 -0.45 1.75 -9.28
C VAL A 60 -1.76 2.54 -9.22
N THR A 61 -2.60 2.20 -8.26
CA THR A 61 -3.79 2.96 -7.89
C THR A 61 -3.69 3.38 -6.44
N ILE A 62 -3.85 4.68 -6.20
CA ILE A 62 -3.80 5.24 -4.85
C ILE A 62 -5.18 5.07 -4.21
N ILE A 63 -5.23 4.42 -3.06
CA ILE A 63 -6.44 4.22 -2.29
C ILE A 63 -6.40 5.14 -1.07
N ARG A 64 -7.09 6.28 -1.16
CA ARG A 64 -7.29 7.17 -0.02
C ARG A 64 -8.33 6.56 0.92
N ASN A 65 -7.87 6.03 2.05
CA ASN A 65 -8.70 5.34 3.04
C ASN A 65 -8.84 6.19 4.33
N LYS A 66 -9.74 5.80 5.24
CA LYS A 66 -10.09 6.58 6.45
C LYS A 66 -10.54 8.01 6.13
N PHE A 67 -11.35 8.12 5.08
CA PHE A 67 -11.91 9.39 4.65
C PHE A 67 -13.42 9.32 4.70
N ASP A 68 -14.02 9.77 5.81
CA ASP A 68 -15.45 9.63 6.07
C ASP A 68 -16.32 10.29 4.98
N ASP A 69 -15.85 11.42 4.45
CA ASP A 69 -16.53 12.21 3.44
C ASP A 69 -16.26 11.77 1.99
N PHE A 70 -15.84 10.51 1.76
CA PHE A 70 -15.52 9.99 0.42
C PHE A 70 -16.68 10.04 -0.57
N SER A 71 -17.91 10.17 -0.08
CA SER A 71 -19.10 10.34 -0.92
C SER A 71 -19.34 11.79 -1.36
N ILE A 72 -18.62 12.76 -0.78
CA ILE A 72 -18.77 14.19 -1.06
C ILE A 72 -17.62 14.64 -1.96
N LYS A 73 -17.92 14.87 -3.25
CA LYS A 73 -16.92 15.22 -4.25
C LYS A 73 -16.06 16.43 -3.87
N ASN A 74 -16.66 17.49 -3.35
CA ASN A 74 -15.93 18.71 -2.97
C ASN A 74 -14.96 18.49 -1.78
N GLU A 75 -15.27 17.53 -0.89
CA GLU A 75 -14.37 17.14 0.21
C GLU A 75 -13.17 16.38 -0.35
N CYS A 76 -13.41 15.45 -1.29
CA CYS A 76 -12.35 14.71 -1.98
C CYS A 76 -11.38 15.65 -2.72
N GLU A 77 -11.89 16.65 -3.45
CA GLU A 77 -11.04 17.62 -4.16
C GLU A 77 -10.21 18.48 -3.20
N ARG A 78 -10.74 18.81 -2.02
CA ARG A 78 -9.98 19.53 -0.99
C ARG A 78 -8.90 18.67 -0.35
N ASP A 79 -9.23 17.44 0.00
CA ASP A 79 -8.25 16.47 0.53
C ASP A 79 -7.14 16.22 -0.51
N LYS A 80 -7.49 16.07 -1.80
CA LYS A 80 -6.51 15.91 -2.87
C LYS A 80 -5.47 17.02 -2.89
N LYS A 81 -5.92 18.28 -2.82
CA LYS A 81 -5.04 19.45 -2.77
C LYS A 81 -4.11 19.42 -1.55
N HIS A 82 -4.65 19.07 -0.39
CA HIS A 82 -3.90 19.09 0.85
C HIS A 82 -2.90 17.92 0.98
N VAL A 83 -3.32 16.71 0.63
CA VAL A 83 -2.53 15.48 0.82
C VAL A 83 -1.52 15.28 -0.31
N PHE A 84 -1.89 15.63 -1.55
CA PHE A 84 -1.10 15.28 -2.73
C PHE A 84 -0.49 16.48 -3.45
N GLU A 85 -1.07 17.69 -3.37
CA GLU A 85 -0.60 18.85 -4.15
C GLU A 85 0.34 19.80 -3.39
N GLU A 86 0.55 19.60 -2.08
CA GLU A 86 1.47 20.43 -1.28
C GLU A 86 2.95 20.13 -1.52
N ASN A 87 3.26 18.97 -2.10
CA ASN A 87 4.63 18.53 -2.40
C ASN A 87 4.72 18.13 -3.87
N GLU A 88 5.66 18.75 -4.59
CA GLU A 88 5.80 18.59 -6.05
C GLU A 88 6.07 17.13 -6.44
N ILE A 89 6.88 16.42 -5.67
CA ILE A 89 7.29 15.03 -5.95
C ILE A 89 6.10 14.09 -5.77
N ILE A 90 5.38 14.23 -4.66
CA ILE A 90 4.14 13.48 -4.41
C ILE A 90 3.12 13.79 -5.51
N THR A 91 2.98 15.06 -5.88
CA THR A 91 2.07 15.49 -6.95
C THR A 91 2.41 14.78 -8.27
N GLU A 92 3.70 14.70 -8.60
CA GLU A 92 4.19 14.07 -9.83
C GLU A 92 3.94 12.56 -9.83
N ILE A 93 4.23 11.88 -8.72
CA ILE A 93 3.97 10.45 -8.55
C ILE A 93 2.48 10.17 -8.66
N VAL A 94 1.65 10.90 -7.92
CA VAL A 94 0.18 10.74 -7.91
C VAL A 94 -0.43 10.94 -9.30
N LYS A 95 0.06 11.93 -10.05
CA LYS A 95 -0.39 12.18 -11.44
C LYS A 95 0.04 11.09 -12.43
N SER A 96 1.08 10.33 -12.09
CA SER A 96 1.62 9.26 -12.93
C SER A 96 1.02 7.89 -12.56
N CYS A 97 0.35 7.79 -11.41
CA CYS A 97 -0.47 6.64 -11.06
C CYS A 97 -1.76 6.58 -11.90
N ASN A 98 -2.30 5.38 -12.11
CA ASN A 98 -3.49 5.17 -12.94
C ASN A 98 -4.72 5.93 -12.42
N ASN A 99 -4.95 5.89 -11.10
CA ASN A 99 -6.05 6.63 -10.47
C ASN A 99 -5.83 6.88 -8.97
N THR A 100 -6.65 7.77 -8.40
CA THR A 100 -6.82 7.93 -6.95
C THR A 100 -8.28 7.69 -6.57
N ILE A 101 -8.53 6.71 -5.70
CA ILE A 101 -9.87 6.30 -5.26
C ILE A 101 -10.04 6.60 -3.78
N TYR A 102 -11.13 7.28 -3.46
CA TYR A 102 -11.52 7.61 -2.09
C TYR A 102 -12.50 6.58 -1.55
N ILE A 103 -12.16 5.98 -0.42
CA ILE A 103 -12.99 5.01 0.29
C ILE A 103 -12.90 5.20 1.80
N ASN A 104 -13.78 4.51 2.52
CA ASN A 104 -13.66 4.37 3.95
C ASN A 104 -13.91 2.93 4.40
N ASN A 105 -13.00 2.39 5.21
CA ASN A 105 -13.08 1.04 5.77
C ASN A 105 -13.08 1.10 7.31
N PRO A 106 -14.16 1.60 7.94
CA PRO A 106 -14.25 1.73 9.39
C PRO A 106 -14.33 0.36 10.10
N PRO A 107 -13.97 0.29 11.40
CA PRO A 107 -14.09 -0.94 12.18
C PRO A 107 -15.55 -1.38 12.31
N ILE A 108 -15.79 -2.71 12.35
CA ILE A 108 -17.14 -3.29 12.50
C ILE A 108 -17.34 -4.00 13.86
N PHE A 109 -16.33 -3.92 14.72
CA PHE A 109 -16.35 -4.47 16.07
C PHE A 109 -16.26 -3.30 17.03
N THR A 110 -17.40 -2.69 17.31
CA THR A 110 -17.52 -1.59 18.27
C THR A 110 -18.62 -1.94 19.29
N CYS A 111 -18.68 -1.20 20.41
CA CYS A 111 -19.69 -1.47 21.44
C CYS A 111 -21.07 -0.88 21.09
N ASP A 112 -21.17 -0.16 19.97
CA ASP A 112 -22.37 0.55 19.53
C ASP A 112 -22.98 -0.18 18.33
N GLU A 113 -24.15 -0.79 18.54
CA GLU A 113 -24.86 -1.53 17.49
C GLU A 113 -25.25 -0.65 16.30
N ASP A 114 -25.61 0.62 16.54
CA ASP A 114 -25.98 1.57 15.49
C ASP A 114 -24.74 1.91 14.65
N GLU A 115 -23.59 2.08 15.30
CA GLU A 115 -22.30 2.31 14.62
C GLU A 115 -21.91 1.10 13.75
N ILE A 116 -22.09 -0.14 14.26
CA ILE A 116 -21.82 -1.37 13.49
C ILE A 116 -22.63 -1.40 12.20
N ILE A 117 -23.92 -1.06 12.25
CA ILE A 117 -24.80 -1.05 11.08
C ILE A 117 -24.30 -0.03 10.06
N VAL A 118 -24.04 1.21 10.49
CA VAL A 118 -23.53 2.28 9.63
C VAL A 118 -22.18 1.90 9.01
N ASN A 119 -21.26 1.36 9.80
CA ASN A 119 -19.92 0.97 9.35
C ASN A 119 -19.96 -0.18 8.33
N ARG A 120 -20.86 -1.16 8.50
CA ARG A 120 -21.08 -2.22 7.50
C ARG A 120 -21.55 -1.63 6.16
N ASP A 121 -22.47 -0.69 6.19
CA ASP A 121 -22.97 -0.03 4.97
C ASP A 121 -21.91 0.84 4.30
N ILE A 122 -21.07 1.53 5.08
CA ILE A 122 -19.91 2.27 4.56
C ILE A 122 -18.94 1.31 3.87
N ARG A 123 -18.55 0.21 4.52
CA ARG A 123 -17.65 -0.80 3.93
C ARG A 123 -18.22 -1.42 2.66
N LYS A 124 -19.53 -1.67 2.62
CA LYS A 124 -20.22 -2.21 1.44
C LYS A 124 -20.14 -1.24 0.26
N ARG A 125 -20.34 0.05 0.48
CA ARG A 125 -20.21 1.10 -0.55
C ARG A 125 -18.76 1.23 -1.03
N SER A 126 -17.80 1.29 -0.11
CA SER A 126 -16.36 1.32 -0.43
C SER A 126 -15.94 0.11 -1.27
N ARG A 127 -16.38 -1.10 -0.89
CA ARG A 127 -16.11 -2.33 -1.64
C ARG A 127 -16.71 -2.27 -3.05
N ALA A 128 -17.93 -1.77 -3.21
CA ALA A 128 -18.56 -1.64 -4.52
C ALA A 128 -17.78 -0.67 -5.43
N ILE A 129 -17.31 0.47 -4.90
CA ILE A 129 -16.49 1.42 -5.65
C ILE A 129 -15.21 0.74 -6.15
N LEU A 130 -14.49 0.06 -5.25
CA LEU A 130 -13.21 -0.57 -5.58
C LEU A 130 -13.39 -1.71 -6.58
N LEU A 131 -14.37 -2.61 -6.39
CA LEU A 131 -14.62 -3.72 -7.31
C LEU A 131 -15.06 -3.24 -8.70
N ASN A 132 -15.94 -2.24 -8.77
CA ASN A 132 -16.35 -1.65 -10.05
C ASN A 132 -15.20 -0.98 -10.80
N TYR A 133 -14.22 -0.45 -10.08
CA TYR A 133 -12.99 0.08 -10.69
C TYR A 133 -12.11 -1.06 -11.20
N LEU A 134 -11.82 -2.06 -10.36
CA LEU A 134 -10.97 -3.20 -10.72
C LEU A 134 -11.53 -3.99 -11.90
N GLU A 135 -12.85 -4.18 -11.97
CA GLU A 135 -13.50 -4.86 -13.11
C GLU A 135 -13.27 -4.12 -14.44
N LYS A 136 -13.11 -2.80 -14.42
CA LYS A 136 -12.91 -1.98 -15.62
C LYS A 136 -11.45 -1.79 -15.99
N GLU A 137 -10.59 -1.72 -14.98
CA GLU A 137 -9.24 -1.16 -15.09
C GLU A 137 -8.15 -2.23 -14.95
N CYS A 138 -8.48 -3.43 -14.47
CA CYS A 138 -7.57 -4.57 -14.58
C CYS A 138 -7.35 -4.90 -16.07
N GLN A 139 -6.22 -4.46 -16.60
CA GLN A 139 -5.79 -4.70 -17.97
C GLN A 139 -5.33 -6.17 -18.15
N GLU A 140 -5.32 -6.63 -19.40
CA GLU A 140 -4.71 -7.92 -19.76
C GLU A 140 -3.17 -7.83 -19.81
N GLU A 141 -2.61 -6.62 -19.79
CA GLU A 141 -1.17 -6.38 -19.70
C GLU A 141 -0.72 -6.43 -18.24
N TYR A 142 0.42 -7.08 -18.01
CA TYR A 142 0.97 -7.29 -16.67
C TYR A 142 2.36 -6.66 -16.57
N TYR A 143 2.58 -5.94 -15.49
CA TYR A 143 3.90 -5.45 -15.15
C TYR A 143 4.83 -6.61 -14.79
N LYS A 144 5.89 -6.79 -15.56
CA LYS A 144 6.93 -7.79 -15.27
C LYS A 144 7.99 -7.18 -14.37
N LEU A 145 8.21 -7.81 -13.23
CA LEU A 145 9.33 -7.47 -12.35
C LEU A 145 10.65 -7.72 -13.09
N GLU A 146 11.56 -6.76 -12.99
CA GLU A 146 12.94 -6.92 -13.46
C GLU A 146 13.64 -7.95 -12.58
N ASN A 147 14.69 -8.61 -13.08
CA ASN A 147 15.49 -9.45 -12.20
C ASN A 147 16.25 -8.58 -11.17
N TRP A 148 16.57 -9.18 -10.02
CA TRP A 148 17.26 -8.46 -8.94
C TRP A 148 18.57 -7.80 -9.40
N ASP A 149 19.35 -8.47 -10.25
CA ASP A 149 20.66 -7.98 -10.67
C ASP A 149 20.55 -6.72 -11.54
N ASP A 150 19.53 -6.65 -12.40
CA ASP A 150 19.22 -5.47 -13.22
C ASP A 150 18.72 -4.31 -12.34
N LEU A 151 17.79 -4.59 -11.41
CA LEU A 151 17.28 -3.59 -10.48
C LEU A 151 18.40 -3.03 -9.60
N GLN A 152 19.25 -3.91 -9.05
CA GLN A 152 20.38 -3.52 -8.22
C GLN A 152 21.40 -2.69 -9.01
N SER A 153 21.63 -3.03 -10.27
CA SER A 153 22.51 -2.27 -11.16
C SER A 153 21.98 -0.85 -11.41
N LYS A 154 20.67 -0.70 -11.59
CA LYS A 154 20.01 0.61 -11.69
C LYS A 154 20.17 1.42 -10.41
N ILE A 155 19.86 0.83 -9.25
CA ILE A 155 20.00 1.48 -7.94
C ILE A 155 21.44 1.98 -7.75
N ALA A 156 22.43 1.11 -7.97
CA ALA A 156 23.84 1.46 -7.82
C ALA A 156 24.28 2.57 -8.79
N GLY A 157 23.78 2.52 -10.04
CA GLY A 157 23.98 3.57 -11.03
C GLY A 157 23.49 4.94 -10.57
N TYR A 158 22.31 5.00 -9.95
CA TYR A 158 21.75 6.26 -9.45
C TYR A 158 22.44 6.79 -8.20
N SER A 159 22.82 5.93 -7.26
CA SER A 159 23.62 6.35 -6.11
C SER A 159 24.95 6.98 -6.55
N LYS A 160 25.56 6.44 -7.62
CA LYS A 160 26.79 6.98 -8.19
C LYS A 160 26.57 8.34 -8.87
N LEU A 161 25.54 8.46 -9.71
CA LEU A 161 25.19 9.71 -10.39
C LEU A 161 24.83 10.84 -9.40
N ASN A 162 24.05 10.54 -8.36
CA ASN A 162 23.73 11.52 -7.33
C ASN A 162 25.00 12.01 -6.62
N LYS A 163 25.92 11.09 -6.29
CA LYS A 163 27.21 11.47 -5.68
C LYS A 163 28.05 12.37 -6.60
N GLU A 164 28.14 12.03 -7.89
CA GLU A 164 28.88 12.84 -8.87
C GLU A 164 28.26 14.24 -9.04
N PHE A 165 26.93 14.32 -9.13
CA PHE A 165 26.19 15.59 -9.19
C PHE A 165 26.42 16.47 -7.95
N THR A 166 26.33 15.89 -6.75
CA THR A 166 26.58 16.63 -5.50
C THR A 166 28.02 17.15 -5.42
N GLU A 167 29.00 16.40 -5.90
CA GLU A 167 30.40 16.84 -5.95
C GLU A 167 30.66 17.92 -7.01
N GLU A 168 29.91 17.94 -8.11
CA GLU A 168 29.97 19.02 -9.11
C GLU A 168 29.31 20.32 -8.60
N VAL A 169 28.17 20.21 -7.91
CA VAL A 169 27.49 21.35 -7.27
C VAL A 169 28.38 21.99 -6.20
N LYS A 170 29.04 21.18 -5.36
CA LYS A 170 30.03 21.65 -4.37
C LYS A 170 31.20 22.41 -4.98
N LYS A 171 31.64 22.04 -6.18
CA LYS A 171 32.73 22.73 -6.89
C LYS A 171 32.27 24.04 -7.53
N ALA A 172 30.98 24.18 -7.80
CA ALA A 172 30.39 25.34 -8.46
C ALA A 172 29.96 26.44 -7.47
N ASP A 173 29.61 26.09 -6.23
CA ASP A 173 29.13 27.05 -5.22
C ASP A 173 29.81 26.85 -3.86
N ASN A 174 30.73 27.76 -3.49
CA ASN A 174 31.54 27.68 -2.26
C ASN A 174 30.76 28.07 -0.97
N THR A 175 29.44 28.20 -1.04
CA THR A 175 28.61 28.73 0.08
C THR A 175 27.61 27.74 0.65
N ILE A 176 27.47 26.54 0.06
CA ILE A 176 26.50 25.54 0.54
C ILE A 176 27.17 24.65 1.59
N ASP A 177 26.72 24.76 2.84
CA ASP A 177 27.24 23.97 3.96
C ASP A 177 26.82 22.49 3.79
N ALA A 178 27.75 21.58 4.11
CA ALA A 178 27.64 20.15 3.74
C ALA A 178 26.46 19.41 4.42
N ASP A 179 25.88 20.00 5.45
CA ASP A 179 24.78 19.41 6.23
C ASP A 179 23.40 19.57 5.54
N ASP A 180 23.24 20.51 4.60
CA ASP A 180 21.96 20.75 3.90
C ASP A 180 21.76 19.85 2.66
N LEU A 181 22.81 19.15 2.20
CA LEU A 181 22.80 18.29 0.99
C LEU A 181 23.15 16.82 1.25
N TYR A 182 23.43 16.45 2.51
CA TYR A 182 23.73 15.06 2.88
C TYR A 182 22.45 14.33 3.29
N ILE A 183 21.80 13.68 2.34
CA ILE A 183 20.86 12.60 2.67
C ILE A 183 21.73 11.45 3.21
N SER A 184 21.66 11.24 4.53
CA SER A 184 22.45 10.22 5.19
C SER A 184 22.26 8.85 4.53
N SER A 185 23.34 8.10 4.37
CA SER A 185 23.28 6.66 4.08
C SER A 185 22.45 5.88 5.12
N ASP A 186 22.17 6.48 6.28
CA ASP A 186 21.25 5.93 7.29
C ASP A 186 19.78 5.97 6.83
N CYS A 187 19.42 6.78 5.84
CA CYS A 187 18.11 6.73 5.16
C CYS A 187 18.00 5.53 4.21
N LEU A 188 19.12 4.87 3.89
CA LEU A 188 19.19 3.60 3.15
C LEU A 188 19.18 2.38 4.09
N ASN A 189 18.93 2.56 5.40
CA ASN A 189 18.93 1.48 6.37
C ASN A 189 17.72 0.55 6.15
N PRO A 190 17.87 -0.80 6.09
CA PRO A 190 16.85 -1.75 5.62
C PRO A 190 15.70 -2.01 6.62
N ASN A 191 15.12 -0.97 7.21
CA ASN A 191 13.87 -1.10 7.96
C ASN A 191 12.66 -1.44 7.07
N SER A 192 12.86 -1.70 5.77
CA SER A 192 11.98 -2.49 4.92
C SER A 192 11.63 -3.87 5.52
N LEU A 193 12.51 -4.45 6.36
CA LEU A 193 12.17 -5.65 7.14
C LEU A 193 11.06 -5.39 8.17
N SER A 194 10.89 -4.17 8.69
CA SER A 194 9.80 -3.88 9.64
C SER A 194 8.41 -3.84 8.99
N MET A 195 8.35 -3.59 7.67
CA MET A 195 7.12 -3.70 6.87
C MET A 195 6.89 -5.13 6.38
N LEU A 196 7.95 -5.85 5.99
CA LEU A 196 7.85 -7.27 5.58
C LEU A 196 7.62 -8.23 6.78
N ASN A 197 8.18 -7.94 7.95
CA ASN A 197 7.91 -8.73 9.17
C ASN A 197 6.45 -8.59 9.62
N LYS A 198 5.81 -7.43 9.37
CA LYS A 198 4.36 -7.28 9.59
C LYS A 198 3.54 -8.16 8.66
N LEU A 199 4.00 -8.40 7.43
CA LEU A 199 3.36 -9.32 6.48
C LEU A 199 3.64 -10.80 6.80
N GLN A 200 4.76 -11.12 7.48
CA GLN A 200 5.07 -12.48 7.93
C GLN A 200 4.39 -12.86 9.25
N ASP A 201 4.18 -11.90 10.16
CA ASP A 201 3.46 -12.16 11.43
C ASP A 201 1.94 -12.36 11.22
N ASP A 202 1.37 -11.81 10.15
CA ASP A 202 -0.04 -12.02 9.77
C ASP A 202 -0.31 -13.41 9.15
N HIS A 203 0.72 -14.24 8.92
CA HIS A 203 0.59 -15.59 8.37
C HIS A 203 0.75 -16.73 9.39
N LYS A 204 0.54 -16.45 10.68
CA LYS A 204 0.26 -17.48 11.69
C LYS A 204 -1.21 -17.50 12.13
N GLU A 205 -2.11 -17.51 11.17
CA GLU A 205 -3.42 -18.15 11.42
C GLU A 205 -3.19 -19.66 11.36
N GLU A 206 -3.13 -20.28 12.55
CA GLU A 206 -3.22 -21.73 12.68
C GLU A 206 -4.51 -22.24 12.02
N PRO A 207 -4.51 -23.44 11.41
CA PRO A 207 -5.71 -24.00 10.83
C PRO A 207 -6.78 -24.14 11.91
N ILE A 208 -7.92 -23.45 11.75
CA ILE A 208 -9.07 -23.59 12.65
C ILE A 208 -9.75 -24.91 12.32
N GLU A 209 -9.19 -26.00 12.85
CA GLU A 209 -9.87 -27.26 13.00
C GLU A 209 -10.61 -27.21 14.35
N GLY A 210 -11.91 -26.96 14.29
CA GLY A 210 -12.87 -27.14 15.38
C GLY A 210 -12.41 -26.76 16.80
N SER A 211 -12.57 -25.49 17.18
CA SER A 211 -12.73 -25.15 18.60
C SER A 211 -13.97 -24.29 18.80
N SER A 212 -15.03 -25.01 19.14
CA SER A 212 -16.12 -24.49 19.94
C SER A 212 -15.58 -23.90 21.24
N SER A 213 -16.17 -22.78 21.66
CA SER A 213 -16.14 -22.23 23.01
C SER A 213 -14.86 -21.48 23.45
N LYS A 214 -14.99 -20.14 23.49
CA LYS A 214 -14.74 -19.25 24.66
C LYS A 214 -14.07 -17.92 24.29
N TYR A 215 -14.83 -16.99 23.74
CA TYR A 215 -14.60 -15.56 23.96
C TYR A 215 -15.94 -14.83 23.99
N TYR A 216 -16.72 -15.08 25.04
CA TYR A 216 -17.72 -14.13 25.50
C TYR A 216 -17.01 -13.22 26.50
N GLN A 217 -16.86 -11.94 26.17
CA GLN A 217 -16.82 -10.90 27.19
C GLN A 217 -18.25 -10.37 27.32
N GLU A 218 -18.71 -10.37 28.57
CA GLU A 218 -20.06 -10.09 29.01
C GLU A 218 -20.53 -8.71 28.52
N CYS A 219 -21.51 -8.72 27.61
CA CYS A 219 -22.50 -7.66 27.53
C CYS A 219 -23.78 -8.28 28.09
N ASP A 220 -24.26 -7.73 29.21
CA ASP A 220 -25.42 -8.21 29.94
C ASP A 220 -26.70 -8.11 29.10
N GLY A 221 -26.98 -9.14 28.30
CA GLY A 221 -28.19 -9.29 27.52
C GLY A 221 -28.29 -10.70 26.98
N GLU A 222 -29.37 -11.41 27.30
CA GLU A 222 -29.56 -12.81 26.87
C GLU A 222 -29.45 -12.96 25.34
N PRO A 223 -28.71 -13.95 24.84
CA PRO A 223 -28.57 -14.17 23.41
C PRO A 223 -29.90 -14.61 22.80
N LYS A 224 -30.47 -13.77 21.94
CA LYS A 224 -31.56 -14.19 21.05
C LYS A 224 -30.98 -15.13 20.00
N SER A 225 -31.61 -16.29 19.85
CA SER A 225 -31.25 -17.38 18.94
C SER A 225 -30.97 -16.89 17.51
N SER A 226 -29.87 -17.37 16.91
CA SER A 226 -29.56 -17.16 15.49
C SER A 226 -30.67 -17.71 14.58
N PRO A 227 -30.87 -17.14 13.37
CA PRO A 227 -31.69 -17.75 12.33
C PRO A 227 -31.09 -19.09 11.88
N ASP A 228 -31.97 -20.01 11.50
CA ASP A 228 -31.64 -21.37 11.11
C ASP A 228 -30.77 -21.41 9.84
N THR A 229 -29.66 -22.13 9.89
CA THR A 229 -28.66 -22.21 8.79
C THR A 229 -29.21 -22.84 7.51
N GLU A 230 -30.37 -23.47 7.58
CA GLU A 230 -31.02 -24.13 6.44
C GLU A 230 -31.67 -23.12 5.45
N GLU A 231 -32.04 -21.92 5.91
CA GLU A 231 -32.69 -20.90 5.05
C GLU A 231 -31.69 -20.18 4.12
N VAL A 232 -30.40 -20.14 4.50
CA VAL A 232 -29.33 -19.48 3.71
C VAL A 232 -28.92 -20.31 2.49
N TYR A 233 -29.01 -21.64 2.57
CA TYR A 233 -28.65 -22.53 1.46
C TYR A 233 -29.69 -22.56 0.33
N GLU A 234 -30.97 -22.36 0.63
CA GLU A 234 -32.07 -22.35 -0.35
C GLU A 234 -32.05 -21.10 -1.26
N ILE A 235 -31.62 -19.94 -0.73
CA ILE A 235 -31.58 -18.67 -1.47
C ILE A 235 -30.44 -18.66 -2.52
N LEU A 236 -29.32 -19.33 -2.25
CA LEU A 236 -28.17 -19.37 -3.17
C LEU A 236 -28.40 -20.30 -4.37
N ASN A 237 -29.27 -21.30 -4.27
CA ASN A 237 -29.50 -22.29 -5.33
C ASN A 237 -30.70 -22.00 -6.24
N THR A 238 -31.54 -21.02 -5.92
CA THR A 238 -32.72 -20.67 -6.74
C THR A 238 -32.44 -19.60 -7.80
N GLY A 239 -31.25 -19.01 -7.82
CA GLY A 239 -30.84 -17.97 -8.79
C GLY A 239 -30.11 -18.45 -10.04
N ILE A 240 -29.85 -19.75 -10.19
CA ILE A 240 -29.21 -20.33 -11.38
C ILE A 240 -30.25 -21.11 -12.18
N LYS A 241 -30.90 -20.43 -13.13
CA LYS A 241 -31.56 -21.03 -14.30
C LYS A 241 -31.49 -20.09 -15.48
#